data_AF-K1YMH2-F1
#
_entry.id   AF-K1YMH2-F1
#
_cell.length_a   1.000
_cell.length_b   1.000
_cell.length_c   1.000
_cell.angle_alpha   90.00
_cell.angle_beta   90.00
_cell.angle_gamma   90.00
#
_symmetry.space_group_name_H-M   'P 1'
#
loop_
_entity.id
_entity.type
_entity.pdbx_description
1 polymer ?
#
loop_
_entity_poly.entity_id
_entity_poly.type
_entity_poly.pdbx_seq_one_letter_code
_entity_poly.pdbx_strand_id
1 'polypeptide(L)'
;MDMLFDGVQSAILLLVSWDKDLVEIVMVSLRVSFFATLIAAIIGIPGGFLIAYSHFPGKRLVLTCLNTLLALPTVVIGLLVYSFISRRGIFGPLGLLYTQTAIVIGQVILIVPVIMVMTIAAISRIDSRYRMTA
;
A
#
# COMPACT_ATOMS: atom_id res chain seq x y z
N MET A 1 -31.95 -7.90 -15.20
CA MET A 1 -31.48 -8.96 -14.30
C MET A 1 -30.57 -9.93 -15.03
N ASP A 2 -30.84 -10.19 -16.31
CA ASP A 2 -30.08 -11.14 -17.14
C ASP A 2 -28.59 -10.76 -17.28
N MET A 3 -28.26 -9.49 -17.52
CA MET A 3 -26.86 -9.04 -17.63
C MET A 3 -26.00 -9.34 -16.38
N LEU A 4 -26.57 -9.26 -15.17
CA LEU A 4 -25.86 -9.61 -13.94
C LEU A 4 -25.66 -11.12 -13.84
N PHE A 5 -26.68 -11.89 -14.23
CA PHE A 5 -26.64 -13.36 -14.21
C PHE A 5 -25.63 -13.90 -15.24
N ASP A 6 -25.64 -13.36 -16.46
CA ASP A 6 -24.71 -13.70 -17.54
C ASP A 6 -23.25 -13.38 -17.16
N GLY A 7 -23.04 -12.24 -16.49
CA GLY A 7 -21.73 -11.85 -15.99
C GLY A 7 -21.20 -12.82 -14.92
N VAL A 8 -22.04 -13.22 -13.96
CA VAL A 8 -21.66 -14.19 -12.92
C VAL A 8 -21.40 -15.56 -13.54
N GLN A 9 -22.24 -16.02 -14.47
CA GLN A 9 -22.04 -17.30 -15.18
C GLN A 9 -20.71 -17.30 -15.95
N SER A 10 -20.41 -16.21 -16.66
CA SER A 10 -19.14 -16.04 -17.39
C SER A 10 -17.93 -16.06 -16.46
N ALA A 11 -18.00 -15.39 -15.31
CA ALA A 11 -16.93 -15.40 -14.32
C ALA A 11 -16.68 -16.80 -13.75
N ILE A 12 -17.74 -17.56 -13.44
CA ILE A 12 -17.62 -18.95 -12.97
C ILE A 12 -17.00 -19.82 -14.05
N LEU A 13 -17.40 -19.67 -15.32
CA LEU A 13 -16.82 -20.41 -16.43
C LEU A 13 -15.33 -20.14 -16.57
N LEU A 14 -14.89 -18.88 -16.53
CA LEU A 14 -13.47 -18.50 -16.58
C LEU A 14 -12.66 -19.10 -15.41
N LEU A 15 -13.26 -19.16 -14.21
CA LEU A 15 -12.63 -19.76 -13.03
C LEU A 15 -12.49 -21.29 -13.15
N VAL A 16 -13.56 -21.97 -13.58
CA VAL A 16 -13.56 -23.44 -13.70
C VAL A 16 -12.71 -23.92 -14.88
N SER A 17 -12.68 -23.16 -15.98
CA SER A 17 -11.87 -23.49 -17.16
C SER A 17 -10.38 -23.25 -16.96
N TRP A 18 -9.96 -22.65 -15.84
CA TRP A 18 -8.59 -22.19 -15.61
C TRP A 18 -8.10 -21.34 -16.77
N ASP A 19 -8.91 -20.35 -17.15
CA ASP A 19 -8.58 -19.46 -18.24
C ASP A 19 -7.19 -18.82 -18.03
N LYS A 20 -6.34 -18.91 -19.06
CA LYS A 20 -4.92 -18.54 -18.95
C LYS A 20 -4.74 -17.06 -18.66
N ASP A 21 -5.56 -16.21 -19.30
CA ASP A 21 -5.47 -14.76 -19.15
C ASP A 21 -5.95 -14.36 -17.75
N LEU A 22 -7.03 -14.97 -17.26
CA LEU A 22 -7.50 -14.77 -15.88
C LEU A 22 -6.42 -15.15 -14.86
N VAL A 23 -5.82 -16.33 -15.01
CA VAL A 23 -4.79 -16.83 -14.09
C VAL A 23 -3.57 -15.91 -14.11
N GLU A 24 -3.16 -15.42 -15.29
CA GLU A 24 -2.06 -14.46 -15.42
C GLU A 24 -2.36 -13.16 -14.69
N ILE A 25 -3.55 -12.57 -14.89
CA ILE A 25 -3.97 -11.34 -14.19
C ILE A 25 -3.93 -11.55 -12.68
N VAL A 26 -4.51 -12.64 -12.18
CA VAL A 26 -4.52 -12.97 -10.75
C VAL A 26 -3.09 -13.09 -10.21
N MET A 27 -2.21 -13.81 -10.90
CA MET A 27 -0.82 -13.98 -10.48
C MET A 27 -0.04 -12.66 -10.48
N VAL A 28 -0.24 -11.81 -11.47
CA VAL A 28 0.37 -10.47 -11.51
C VAL A 28 -0.14 -9.63 -10.34
N SER A 29 -1.45 -9.58 -10.11
CA SER A 29 -2.05 -8.82 -8.99
C SER A 29 -1.54 -9.30 -7.64
N LEU A 30 -1.46 -10.62 -7.42
CA LEU A 30 -0.92 -11.21 -6.20
C LEU A 30 0.56 -10.87 -6.02
N ARG A 31 1.37 -11.04 -7.07
CA ARG A 31 2.82 -10.76 -7.02
C ARG A 31 3.09 -9.31 -6.67
N VAL A 32 2.47 -8.37 -7.39
CA VAL A 32 2.66 -6.93 -7.19
C VAL A 32 2.21 -6.52 -5.78
N SER A 33 1.02 -6.95 -5.36
CA SER A 33 0.48 -6.60 -4.04
C SER A 33 1.30 -7.21 -2.90
N PHE A 34 1.79 -8.44 -3.07
CA PHE A 34 2.64 -9.11 -2.10
C PHE A 34 3.95 -8.34 -1.89
N PHE A 35 4.68 -8.03 -2.97
CA PHE A 35 5.94 -7.30 -2.85
C PHE A 35 5.73 -5.88 -2.32
N ALA A 36 4.69 -5.17 -2.76
CA ALA A 36 4.39 -3.84 -2.23
C ALA A 36 4.09 -3.88 -0.73
N THR A 37 3.28 -4.83 -0.29
CA THR A 37 2.95 -5.00 1.14
C THR A 37 4.17 -5.38 1.95
N LEU A 38 5.00 -6.29 1.45
CA LEU A 38 6.23 -6.71 2.12
C LEU A 38 7.20 -5.55 2.31
N ILE A 39 7.47 -4.79 1.25
CA ILE A 39 8.34 -3.61 1.31
C ILE A 39 7.76 -2.56 2.26
N ALA A 40 6.45 -2.29 2.14
CA ALA A 40 5.77 -1.34 3.03
C ALA A 40 5.80 -1.80 4.49
N ALA A 41 5.73 -3.09 4.77
CA ALA A 41 5.83 -3.63 6.13
C ALA A 41 7.25 -3.48 6.70
N ILE A 42 8.28 -3.79 5.91
CA ILE A 42 9.69 -3.62 6.29
C ILE A 42 10.01 -2.17 6.67
N ILE A 43 9.36 -1.20 6.03
CA ILE A 43 9.56 0.23 6.33
C ILE A 43 8.60 0.71 7.42
N GLY A 44 7.33 0.36 7.31
CA GLY A 44 6.23 0.88 8.11
C GLY A 44 6.19 0.33 9.53
N ILE A 45 6.53 -0.95 9.73
CA ILE A 45 6.54 -1.55 11.07
C ILE A 45 7.66 -0.92 11.92
N PRO A 46 8.94 -0.90 11.49
CA PRO A 46 9.99 -0.26 12.27
C PRO A 46 9.75 1.24 12.47
N GLY A 47 9.30 1.96 11.43
CA GLY A 47 8.99 3.38 11.54
C GLY A 47 7.85 3.66 12.52
N GLY A 48 6.76 2.88 12.46
CA GLY A 48 5.65 2.98 13.41
C GLY A 48 6.08 2.64 14.84
N PHE A 49 6.92 1.62 15.01
CA PHE A 49 7.50 1.25 16.30
C PHE A 49 8.36 2.37 16.89
N LEU A 50 9.28 2.93 16.10
CA LEU A 50 10.15 4.03 16.53
C LEU A 50 9.34 5.26 16.93
N ILE A 51 8.32 5.63 16.14
CA ILE A 51 7.43 6.76 16.47
C ILE A 51 6.66 6.49 17.76
N ALA A 52 6.13 5.27 17.94
CA ALA A 52 5.38 4.89 19.14
C ALA A 52 6.25 4.98 20.40
N TYR A 53 7.47 4.43 20.37
CA TYR A 53 8.37 4.36 21.52
C TYR A 53 9.10 5.68 21.83
N SER A 54 9.43 6.47 20.82
CA SER A 54 10.19 7.71 20.98
C SER A 54 9.34 8.84 21.59
N HIS A 55 9.97 9.64 22.45
CA HIS A 55 9.40 10.86 23.04
C HIS A 55 10.18 12.07 22.49
N PHE A 56 9.68 12.67 21.41
CA PHE A 56 10.29 13.85 20.78
C PHE A 56 9.22 14.93 20.53
N PRO A 57 9.59 16.23 20.56
CA PRO A 57 8.63 17.34 20.53
C PRO A 57 7.79 17.38 19.24
N GLY A 58 8.32 16.90 18.11
CA GLY A 58 7.62 16.85 16.82
C GLY A 58 6.62 15.71 16.63
N LYS A 59 6.44 14.81 17.62
CA LYS A 59 5.64 13.59 17.47
C LYS A 59 4.20 13.86 17.04
N ARG A 60 3.58 14.90 17.60
CA ARG A 60 2.21 15.29 17.26
C ARG A 60 2.08 15.69 15.79
N LEU A 61 3.05 16.44 15.25
CA LEU A 61 3.05 16.84 13.85
C LEU A 61 3.17 15.61 12.93
N VAL A 62 4.08 14.68 13.25
CA VAL A 62 4.25 13.43 12.50
C VAL A 62 2.94 12.62 12.48
N LEU A 63 2.30 12.45 13.63
CA LEU A 63 1.02 11.74 13.72
C LEU A 63 -0.09 12.44 12.92
N THR A 64 -0.16 13.77 12.96
CA THR A 64 -1.12 14.52 12.15
C THR A 64 -0.84 14.29 10.66
N CYS A 65 0.40 14.43 10.20
CA CYS A 65 0.77 14.18 8.81
C CYS A 65 0.41 12.77 8.36
N LEU A 66 0.74 11.74 9.15
CA LEU A 66 0.39 10.36 8.84
C LEU A 66 -1.12 10.16 8.71
N ASN A 67 -1.92 10.71 9.63
CA ASN A 67 -3.38 10.63 9.55
C ASN A 67 -3.94 11.40 8.35
N THR A 68 -3.38 12.57 8.01
CA THR A 68 -3.75 13.32 6.82
C THR A 68 -3.46 12.52 5.54
N LEU A 69 -2.33 11.82 5.47
CA LEU A 69 -1.99 10.96 4.34
C LEU A 69 -3.01 9.83 4.15
N LEU A 70 -3.61 9.31 5.22
CA LEU A 70 -4.67 8.30 5.14
C LEU A 70 -5.98 8.85 4.55
N ALA A 71 -6.22 10.16 4.67
CA ALA A 71 -7.40 10.81 4.12
C ALA A 71 -7.22 11.26 2.66
N LEU A 72 -5.99 11.17 2.11
CA LEU A 72 -5.76 11.54 0.72
C LEU A 72 -6.49 10.59 -0.23
N PRO A 73 -7.21 11.10 -1.25
CA PRO A 73 -7.78 10.25 -2.28
C PRO A 73 -6.68 9.48 -3.01
N THR A 74 -6.90 8.18 -3.22
CA THR A 74 -5.93 7.29 -3.88
C THR A 74 -5.53 7.78 -5.26
N VAL A 75 -6.46 8.44 -5.98
CA VAL A 75 -6.22 9.06 -7.28
C VAL A 75 -5.18 10.18 -7.21
N VAL A 76 -5.15 10.98 -6.14
CA VAL A 76 -4.15 12.06 -5.98
C VAL A 76 -2.74 11.47 -5.89
N ILE A 77 -2.58 10.39 -5.14
CA ILE A 77 -1.29 9.70 -5.01
C ILE A 77 -0.88 9.09 -6.35
N GLY A 78 -1.83 8.48 -7.08
CA GLY A 78 -1.60 7.99 -8.44
C GLY A 78 -1.14 9.08 -9.41
N LEU A 79 -1.78 10.25 -9.38
CA LEU A 79 -1.41 11.39 -10.23
C LEU A 79 -0.04 11.98 -9.86
N LEU A 80 0.29 12.04 -8.57
CA LEU A 80 1.61 12.44 -8.12
C LEU A 80 2.66 11.46 -8.64
N VAL A 81 2.52 10.16 -8.36
CA VAL A 81 3.47 9.14 -8.84
C VAL A 81 3.59 9.20 -10.37
N TYR A 82 2.48 9.28 -11.09
CA TYR A 82 2.45 9.44 -12.55
C TYR A 82 3.24 10.66 -12.99
N SER A 83 3.01 11.83 -12.39
CA SER A 83 3.71 13.08 -12.75
C SER A 83 5.23 12.91 -12.65
N PHE A 84 5.71 12.26 -11.59
CA PHE A 84 7.13 12.01 -11.36
C PHE A 84 7.74 10.97 -12.32
N ILE A 85 7.05 9.87 -12.64
CA ILE A 85 7.56 8.80 -13.50
C ILE A 85 7.26 8.98 -14.99
N SER A 86 6.38 9.93 -15.33
CA SER A 86 6.03 10.21 -16.73
C SER A 86 7.27 10.60 -17.53
N ARG A 87 7.23 10.46 -18.86
CA ARG A 87 8.35 10.81 -19.74
C ARG A 87 8.86 12.25 -19.57
N ARG A 88 8.01 13.16 -19.06
CA ARG A 88 8.33 14.57 -18.77
C ARG A 88 8.64 14.83 -17.29
N GLY A 89 8.51 13.81 -16.44
CA GLY A 89 8.77 13.88 -15.01
C GLY A 89 10.24 13.68 -14.65
N ILE A 90 10.55 13.92 -13.38
CA ILE A 90 11.91 13.84 -12.83
C ILE A 90 12.52 12.44 -13.01
N PHE A 91 11.71 11.39 -12.82
CA PHE A 91 12.11 9.99 -12.99
C PHE A 91 11.76 9.42 -14.37
N GLY A 92 11.34 10.28 -15.31
CA GLY A 92 10.98 9.89 -16.68
C GLY A 92 12.04 9.08 -17.44
N PRO A 93 13.35 9.39 -17.32
CA PRO A 93 14.41 8.61 -17.98
C PRO A 93 14.48 7.13 -17.54
N LEU A 94 13.90 6.77 -16.38
CA LEU A 94 13.89 5.38 -15.90
C LEU A 94 12.88 4.50 -16.66
N GLY A 95 11.99 5.09 -17.48
CA GLY A 95 11.05 4.31 -18.31
C GLY A 95 10.04 3.47 -17.51
N LEU A 96 9.76 3.83 -16.26
CA LEU A 96 8.94 3.03 -15.34
C LEU A 96 7.44 3.07 -15.66
N LEU A 97 6.98 4.00 -16.51
CA LEU A 97 5.57 4.12 -16.84
C LEU A 97 5.03 2.83 -17.49
N TYR A 98 3.88 2.36 -17.02
CA TYR A 98 3.25 1.09 -17.44
C TYR A 98 4.01 -0.19 -17.05
N THR A 99 4.92 -0.12 -16.07
CA THR A 99 5.62 -1.31 -15.54
C THR A 99 5.03 -1.78 -14.21
N GLN A 100 5.17 -3.09 -13.92
CA GLN A 100 4.81 -3.65 -12.60
C GLN A 100 5.59 -2.97 -11.47
N THR A 101 6.84 -2.57 -11.71
CA THR A 101 7.68 -1.84 -10.75
C THR A 101 7.06 -0.51 -10.33
N ALA A 102 6.51 0.27 -11.28
CA ALA A 102 5.82 1.51 -10.94
C ALA A 102 4.55 1.26 -10.11
N ILE A 103 3.82 0.18 -10.39
CA ILE A 103 2.64 -0.20 -9.60
C ILE A 103 3.05 -0.53 -8.16
N VAL A 104 4.12 -1.32 -7.97
CA VAL A 104 4.66 -1.63 -6.64
C VAL A 104 5.06 -0.36 -5.90
N ILE A 105 5.79 0.56 -6.52
CA ILE A 105 6.19 1.83 -5.89
C ILE A 105 4.96 2.65 -5.45
N GLY A 106 3.96 2.78 -6.32
CA GLY A 106 2.73 3.50 -5.98
C GLY A 106 1.99 2.86 -4.81
N GLN A 107 1.88 1.53 -4.79
CA GLN A 107 1.30 0.80 -3.67
C GLN A 107 2.11 0.95 -2.38
N VAL A 108 3.44 0.93 -2.43
CA VAL A 108 4.29 1.14 -1.24
C VAL A 108 4.02 2.53 -0.64
N ILE A 109 3.99 3.59 -1.47
CA ILE A 109 3.70 4.96 -0.99
C ILE A 109 2.32 5.04 -0.31
N LEU A 110 1.33 4.33 -0.84
CA LEU A 110 -0.01 4.24 -0.25
C LEU A 110 -0.04 3.45 1.06
N ILE A 111 0.64 2.30 1.12
CA ILE A 111 0.51 1.32 2.20
C ILE A 111 1.38 1.70 3.42
N VAL A 112 2.54 2.32 3.22
CA VAL A 112 3.46 2.69 4.32
C VAL A 112 2.79 3.50 5.43
N PRO A 113 2.07 4.62 5.18
CA PRO A 113 1.42 5.37 6.25
C PRO A 113 0.33 4.56 6.96
N VAL A 114 -0.37 3.67 6.25
CA VAL A 114 -1.38 2.77 6.82
C VAL A 114 -0.72 1.84 7.83
N ILE A 115 0.35 1.15 7.44
CA ILE A 115 1.07 0.22 8.32
C ILE A 115 1.66 0.95 9.52
N MET A 116 2.26 2.14 9.32
CA MET A 116 2.81 2.93 10.43
C MET A 116 1.74 3.28 11.46
N VAL A 117 0.58 3.80 11.03
CA VAL A 117 -0.51 4.18 11.94
C VAL A 117 -1.08 2.96 12.67
N MET A 118 -1.29 1.86 11.95
CA MET A 118 -1.75 0.61 12.59
C MET A 118 -0.74 0.07 13.60
N THR A 119 0.56 0.14 13.30
CA THR A 119 1.63 -0.29 14.20
C THR A 119 1.67 0.57 15.46
N ILE A 120 1.58 1.90 15.31
CA ILE A 120 1.52 2.84 16.44
C ILE A 120 0.31 2.54 17.33
N ALA A 121 -0.86 2.31 16.73
CA ALA A 121 -2.09 1.98 17.45
C ALA A 121 -1.98 0.65 18.19
N ALA A 122 -1.37 -0.38 17.58
CA ALA A 122 -1.14 -1.67 18.20
C ALA A 122 -0.20 -1.57 19.42
N ILE A 123 0.92 -0.88 19.27
CA ILE A 123 1.92 -0.72 20.35
C ILE A 123 1.35 0.13 21.50
N SER A 124 0.60 1.18 21.18
CA SER A 124 0.00 2.05 22.20
C SER A 124 -1.06 1.35 23.06
N ARG A 125 -1.58 0.19 22.62
CA ARG A 125 -2.51 -0.64 23.40
C ARG A 125 -1.80 -1.59 24.37
N ILE A 126 -0.48 -1.80 24.23
CA ILE A 126 0.29 -2.64 25.15
C ILE A 126 0.43 -1.90 26.48
N ASP A 127 0.11 -2.58 27.59
CA ASP A 127 0.15 -2.03 28.95
C ASP A 127 1.52 -1.41 29.26
N SER A 128 1.51 -0.20 29.83
CA SER A 128 2.72 0.54 30.19
C SER A 128 3.61 -0.20 31.18
N ARG A 129 3.09 -1.17 31.94
CA ARG A 129 3.89 -2.03 32.84
C ARG A 129 4.91 -2.90 32.11
N TYR A 130 4.60 -3.37 30.90
CA TYR A 130 5.55 -4.13 30.08
C TYR A 130 6.63 -3.24 29.46
N ARG A 131 6.38 -1.94 29.32
CA ARG A 131 7.38 -0.98 28.80
C ARG A 131 8.53 -0.70 29.76
N MET A 132 8.39 -1.03 31.06
CA MET A 132 9.41 -0.75 32.08
C MET A 132 10.30 -1.96 32.43
N THR A 133 10.01 -3.15 31.90
CA THR A 133 10.74 -4.40 32.20
C THR A 133 11.58 -4.93 31.04
N ALA A 134 11.52 -4.29 29.87
CA ALA A 134 12.30 -4.61 28.68
C ALA A 134 13.49 -3.65 28.52
#